data_AF-A0AAV2LNK4-F1
#
_entry.id   AF-A0AAV2LNK4-F1
#
_cell.length_a   1.000
_cell.length_b   1.000
_cell.length_c   1.000
_cell.angle_alpha   90.00
_cell.angle_beta   90.00
_cell.angle_gamma   90.00
#
_symmetry.space_group_name_H-M   'P 1'
#
loop_
_entity.id
_entity.type
_entity.pdbx_description
1 polymer ?
#
loop_
_entity_poly.entity_id
_entity_poly.type
_entity_poly.pdbx_seq_one_letter_code
_entity_poly.pdbx_strand_id
1 'polypeptide(L)'
;MSAAEVILGFVEEVEPWRLLSSQFPSKIGGKPAWLCQKGLPTLPQLECEICHLPMAFLLQVYAPISGQEKCFHRTLFLFCCKTPECYSSTDSRCMKVFRSQMPRKNEFYSYNPPPEDKPPSEQFEGHNVLPLSGLKLCWICGCPGNKACSRCHSITYCGKHHQTIHWKHSHKRECGSQESSVRRSLFVFPEFELVTEPEDLEKNAKDLETKANELQSNEEETLEDSFAEAELDEMALHESEEMKVFQRFKERIAPEPEQVVRYNRGGAPLWVSAKSIPTEEDIPACSCGSKRIFEFQVMPQLLNSLCVDSTGASIDWGTVAVFTCSLSCSREEHYYSEFVWKQDFTADLCNKD
;
A
#
# COMPACT_ATOMS: atom_id res chain seq x y z
N MET A 1 -1.64 -5.60 -30.19
CA MET A 1 -1.99 -5.75 -28.75
C MET A 1 -1.73 -4.39 -28.14
N SER A 2 -2.74 -3.68 -27.64
CA SER A 2 -2.48 -2.36 -27.05
C SER A 2 -1.57 -2.59 -25.84
N ALA A 3 -0.51 -1.80 -25.71
CA ALA A 3 0.28 -1.80 -24.49
C ALA A 3 -0.69 -1.49 -23.33
N ALA A 4 -0.62 -2.27 -22.26
CA ALA A 4 -1.42 -1.99 -21.08
C ALA A 4 -0.96 -0.63 -20.52
N GLU A 5 -1.90 0.31 -20.42
CA GLU A 5 -1.67 1.65 -19.89
C GLU A 5 -1.28 1.55 -18.41
N VAL A 6 -0.22 2.25 -18.02
CA VAL A 6 0.20 2.34 -16.62
C VAL A 6 -0.64 3.41 -15.95
N ILE A 7 -1.15 3.12 -14.77
CA ILE A 7 -1.93 4.07 -13.97
C ILE A 7 -1.09 4.44 -12.74
N LEU A 8 -0.85 5.73 -12.54
CA LEU A 8 -0.15 6.29 -11.38
C LEU A 8 -1.16 6.59 -10.27
N GLY A 9 -0.73 6.44 -9.02
CA GLY A 9 -1.53 6.75 -7.84
C GLY A 9 -0.88 7.85 -6.99
N PHE A 10 -1.70 8.77 -6.49
CA PHE A 10 -1.32 9.94 -5.72
C PHE A 10 -2.13 10.04 -4.43
N VAL A 11 -1.61 10.76 -3.44
CA VAL A 11 -2.22 10.92 -2.12
C VAL A 11 -3.03 12.20 -2.07
N GLU A 12 -4.32 12.10 -1.75
CA GLU A 12 -5.18 13.26 -1.56
C GLU A 12 -5.92 13.22 -0.22
N GLU A 13 -6.13 14.39 0.38
CA GLU A 13 -6.99 14.53 1.54
C GLU A 13 -8.46 14.51 1.13
N VAL A 14 -9.26 13.74 1.86
CA VAL A 14 -10.68 13.61 1.60
C VAL A 14 -11.48 13.51 2.90
N GLU A 15 -12.75 13.89 2.82
CA GLU A 15 -13.70 13.68 3.91
C GLU A 15 -13.83 12.17 4.26
N PRO A 16 -13.77 11.78 5.54
CA PRO A 16 -13.70 10.36 5.96
C PRO A 16 -14.82 9.44 5.45
N TRP A 17 -16.00 9.95 5.10
CA TRP A 17 -17.07 9.09 4.57
C TRP A 17 -16.77 8.54 3.19
N ARG A 18 -15.97 9.26 2.39
CA ARG A 18 -15.56 8.78 1.06
C ARG A 18 -14.67 7.54 1.16
N LEU A 19 -14.09 7.31 2.33
CA LEU A 19 -13.21 6.17 2.63
C LEU A 19 -13.93 5.00 3.33
N LEU A 20 -15.27 5.02 3.38
CA LEU A 20 -16.06 3.92 3.92
C LEU A 20 -16.15 2.76 2.93
N SER A 21 -16.34 1.54 3.44
CA SER A 21 -16.46 0.33 2.62
C SER A 21 -17.56 0.40 1.55
N SER A 22 -18.62 1.19 1.77
CA SER A 22 -19.71 1.40 0.82
C SER A 22 -19.34 2.24 -0.39
N GLN A 23 -18.25 3.01 -0.30
CA GLN A 23 -17.72 3.86 -1.36
C GLN A 23 -16.63 3.16 -2.18
N PHE A 24 -16.28 1.92 -1.84
CA PHE A 24 -15.25 1.11 -2.53
C PHE A 24 -13.91 1.85 -2.74
N PRO A 25 -13.32 2.43 -1.68
CA PRO A 25 -12.20 3.35 -1.84
C PRO A 25 -10.91 2.62 -2.23
N SER A 26 -10.12 3.28 -3.07
CA SER A 26 -8.67 3.15 -3.06
C SER A 26 -8.12 4.15 -2.05
N LYS A 27 -7.34 3.69 -1.07
CA LYS A 27 -6.93 4.54 0.07
C LYS A 27 -5.65 4.07 0.73
N ILE A 28 -5.03 4.99 1.46
CA ILE A 28 -3.84 4.77 2.27
C ILE A 28 -4.20 4.94 3.74
N GLY A 29 -3.63 4.08 4.58
CA GLY A 29 -3.73 4.15 6.03
C GLY A 29 -5.15 4.13 6.58
N GLY A 30 -5.32 4.61 7.81
CA GLY A 30 -6.58 4.43 8.52
C GLY A 30 -6.87 2.97 8.83
N LYS A 31 -8.16 2.64 8.97
CA LYS A 31 -8.61 1.25 9.12
C LYS A 31 -8.94 0.67 7.73
N PRO A 32 -8.81 -0.66 7.54
CA PRO A 32 -9.25 -1.28 6.30
C PRO A 32 -10.74 -1.04 6.06
N ALA A 33 -11.09 -0.59 4.86
CA ALA A 33 -12.47 -0.56 4.40
C ALA A 33 -12.79 -1.94 3.82
N TRP A 34 -13.08 -2.90 4.70
CA TRP A 34 -13.31 -4.30 4.35
C TRP A 34 -14.45 -4.44 3.33
N LEU A 35 -14.15 -5.11 2.21
CA LEU A 35 -15.12 -5.36 1.14
C LEU A 35 -16.14 -6.43 1.54
N CYS A 36 -15.69 -7.64 1.88
CA CYS A 36 -16.59 -8.66 2.41
C CYS A 36 -16.68 -8.54 3.93
N GLN A 37 -17.90 -8.46 4.47
CA GLN A 37 -18.08 -8.39 5.92
C GLN A 37 -17.92 -9.74 6.63
N LYS A 38 -17.70 -10.83 5.88
CA LYS A 38 -17.54 -12.20 6.36
C LYS A 38 -16.16 -12.74 6.02
N GLY A 39 -15.68 -13.69 6.81
CA GLY A 39 -14.43 -14.41 6.55
C GLY A 39 -13.19 -13.52 6.48
N LEU A 40 -13.15 -12.43 7.24
CA LEU A 40 -11.99 -11.55 7.33
C LEU A 40 -10.72 -12.35 7.72
N PRO A 41 -9.53 -11.92 7.29
CA PRO A 41 -8.28 -12.57 7.66
C PRO A 41 -8.15 -12.68 9.19
N THR A 42 -7.80 -13.88 9.65
CA THR A 42 -7.64 -14.16 11.07
C THR A 42 -6.41 -13.47 11.65
N LEU A 43 -6.32 -13.41 12.98
CA LEU A 43 -5.18 -12.77 13.66
C LEU A 43 -3.83 -13.38 13.28
N PRO A 44 -3.63 -14.71 13.25
CA PRO A 44 -2.36 -15.28 12.82
C PRO A 44 -2.02 -14.92 11.37
N GLN A 45 -3.04 -14.75 10.51
CA GLN A 45 -2.85 -14.29 9.14
C GLN A 45 -2.45 -12.81 9.09
N LEU A 46 -2.77 -11.99 10.10
CA LEU A 46 -2.46 -10.56 10.19
C LEU A 46 -1.31 -10.23 11.16
N GLU A 47 -0.51 -11.23 11.54
CA GLU A 47 0.70 -11.04 12.34
C GLU A 47 1.96 -11.05 11.46
N CYS A 48 2.97 -10.28 11.85
CA CYS A 48 4.30 -10.32 11.24
C CYS A 48 4.94 -11.69 11.41
N GLU A 49 5.54 -12.24 10.36
CA GLU A 49 6.20 -13.55 10.45
C GLU A 49 7.59 -13.47 11.11
N ILE A 50 8.11 -12.26 11.30
CA ILE A 50 9.40 -12.01 11.95
C ILE A 50 9.21 -11.73 13.45
N CYS A 51 8.41 -10.73 13.82
CA CYS A 51 8.24 -10.32 15.22
C CYS A 51 6.94 -10.82 15.87
N HIS A 52 6.02 -11.44 15.10
CA HIS A 52 4.72 -11.92 15.57
C HIS A 52 3.81 -10.86 16.20
N LEU A 53 4.08 -9.58 15.94
CA LEU A 53 3.19 -8.49 16.32
C LEU A 53 2.12 -8.27 15.24
N PRO A 54 0.93 -7.73 15.61
CA PRO A 54 -0.10 -7.37 14.64
C PRO A 54 0.43 -6.40 13.60
N MET A 55 0.12 -6.65 12.32
CA MET A 55 0.45 -5.75 11.23
C MET A 55 -0.50 -4.55 11.19
N ALA A 56 0.02 -3.43 10.68
CA ALA A 56 -0.76 -2.24 10.37
C ALA A 56 -1.29 -2.32 8.94
N PHE A 57 -2.50 -1.80 8.73
CA PHE A 57 -3.06 -1.62 7.40
C PHE A 57 -2.31 -0.49 6.68
N LEU A 58 -1.69 -0.80 5.54
CA LEU A 58 -0.89 0.17 4.78
C LEU A 58 -1.75 0.87 3.73
N LEU A 59 -2.39 0.11 2.85
CA LEU A 59 -3.26 0.64 1.79
C LEU A 59 -4.23 -0.42 1.26
N GLN A 60 -5.22 0.04 0.51
CA GLN A 60 -6.05 -0.81 -0.34
C GLN A 60 -6.26 -0.18 -1.71
N VAL A 61 -6.40 -1.02 -2.73
CA VAL A 61 -6.65 -0.61 -4.11
C VAL A 61 -7.92 -1.30 -4.59
N TYR A 62 -8.90 -0.52 -5.04
CA TYR A 62 -10.08 -1.02 -5.75
C TYR A 62 -9.72 -1.26 -7.23
N ALA A 63 -9.69 -2.53 -7.63
CA ALA A 63 -9.16 -2.99 -8.90
C ALA A 63 -10.11 -4.02 -9.56
N PRO A 64 -11.30 -3.58 -10.03
CA PRO A 64 -12.26 -4.43 -10.73
C PRO A 64 -11.68 -4.97 -12.04
N ILE A 65 -12.16 -6.13 -12.49
CA ILE A 65 -11.72 -6.72 -13.76
C ILE A 65 -12.89 -6.73 -14.74
N SER A 66 -12.78 -5.91 -15.79
CA SER A 66 -13.75 -5.83 -16.89
C SER A 66 -14.00 -7.20 -17.51
N GLY A 67 -15.27 -7.56 -17.69
CA GLY A 67 -15.68 -8.83 -18.27
C GLY A 67 -15.67 -10.04 -17.31
N GLN A 68 -15.25 -9.88 -16.06
CA GLN A 68 -15.29 -10.95 -15.06
C GLN A 68 -16.29 -10.64 -13.95
N GLU A 69 -17.50 -11.22 -14.03
CA GLU A 69 -18.61 -10.93 -13.10
C GLU A 69 -18.22 -11.10 -11.62
N LYS A 70 -17.45 -12.14 -11.29
CA LYS A 70 -16.99 -12.43 -9.92
C LYS A 70 -15.98 -11.42 -9.37
N CYS A 71 -15.47 -10.54 -10.23
CA CYS A 71 -14.50 -9.48 -9.91
C CYS A 71 -15.09 -8.09 -10.13
N PHE A 72 -16.42 -7.95 -10.17
CA PHE A 72 -17.07 -6.66 -10.34
C PHE A 72 -16.68 -5.69 -9.23
N HIS A 73 -16.71 -6.16 -7.98
CA HIS A 73 -15.99 -5.52 -6.90
C HIS A 73 -14.77 -6.38 -6.58
N ARG A 74 -13.58 -5.79 -6.65
CA ARG A 74 -12.34 -6.48 -6.31
C ARG A 74 -11.42 -5.49 -5.64
N THR A 75 -10.97 -5.82 -4.44
CA THR A 75 -10.11 -4.96 -3.62
C THR A 75 -8.92 -5.75 -3.13
N LEU A 76 -7.74 -5.14 -3.22
CA LEU A 76 -6.50 -5.66 -2.69
C LEU A 76 -6.15 -4.87 -1.42
N PHE A 77 -5.75 -5.56 -0.38
CA PHE A 77 -5.39 -5.00 0.92
C PHE A 77 -3.94 -5.34 1.21
N LEU A 78 -3.12 -4.33 1.51
CA LEU A 78 -1.73 -4.49 1.88
C LEU A 78 -1.54 -4.10 3.35
N PHE A 79 -0.86 -4.97 4.09
CA PHE A 79 -0.50 -4.80 5.49
C PHE A 79 1.01 -4.85 5.64
N CYS A 80 1.55 -4.09 6.60
CA CYS A 80 2.97 -4.08 6.89
C CYS A 80 3.24 -4.04 8.40
N CYS A 81 4.41 -4.54 8.80
CA CYS A 81 4.88 -4.46 10.17
C CYS A 81 5.32 -3.02 10.50
N LYS A 82 5.12 -2.57 11.75
CA LYS A 82 5.68 -1.28 12.23
C LYS A 82 6.96 -1.45 13.04
N THR A 83 7.50 -2.66 13.13
CA THR A 83 8.74 -2.97 13.85
C THR A 83 9.92 -2.77 12.90
N PRO A 84 10.79 -1.78 13.12
CA PRO A 84 11.85 -1.41 12.17
C PRO A 84 12.88 -2.52 11.93
N GLU A 85 13.16 -3.34 12.95
CA GLU A 85 14.09 -4.47 12.83
C GLU A 85 13.63 -5.51 11.80
N CYS A 86 12.32 -5.54 11.49
CA CYS A 86 11.74 -6.41 10.46
C CYS A 86 12.04 -5.94 9.02
N TYR A 87 12.67 -4.77 8.86
CA TYR A 87 13.05 -4.18 7.57
C TYR A 87 14.55 -4.26 7.29
N SER A 88 15.33 -4.83 8.22
CA SER A 88 16.80 -4.91 8.14
C SER A 88 17.36 -5.74 6.98
N SER A 89 16.51 -6.45 6.23
CA SER A 89 16.90 -7.20 5.05
C SER A 89 15.78 -7.16 4.00
N THR A 90 16.13 -7.52 2.77
CA THR A 90 15.19 -7.71 1.65
C THR A 90 14.34 -8.96 1.88
N ASP A 91 13.45 -8.84 2.85
CA ASP A 91 12.54 -9.87 3.31
C ASP A 91 11.12 -9.33 3.25
N SER A 92 10.23 -10.11 2.63
CA SER A 92 8.83 -9.74 2.44
C SER A 92 7.92 -10.23 3.56
N ARG A 93 8.45 -11.02 4.52
CA ARG A 93 7.71 -11.59 5.67
C ARG A 93 7.13 -10.55 6.64
N CYS A 94 7.58 -9.30 6.53
CA CYS A 94 7.03 -8.16 7.26
C CYS A 94 5.80 -7.55 6.57
N MET A 95 5.40 -8.03 5.39
CA MET A 95 4.24 -7.55 4.63
C MET A 95 3.29 -8.68 4.26
N LYS A 96 2.01 -8.37 4.11
CA LYS A 96 0.97 -9.32 3.69
C LYS A 96 -0.06 -8.68 2.78
N VAL A 97 -0.48 -9.42 1.76
CA VAL A 97 -1.51 -8.98 0.81
C VAL A 97 -2.70 -9.93 0.82
N PHE A 98 -3.89 -9.36 0.83
CA PHE A 98 -5.14 -10.09 0.66
C PHE A 98 -5.95 -9.53 -0.49
N ARG A 99 -6.57 -10.41 -1.26
CA ARG A 99 -7.57 -10.06 -2.27
C ARG A 99 -8.95 -10.44 -1.76
N SER A 100 -9.91 -9.53 -1.86
CA SER A 100 -11.33 -9.83 -1.72
C SER A 100 -12.05 -9.44 -3.00
N GLN A 101 -13.05 -10.21 -3.38
CA GLN A 101 -13.86 -9.91 -4.55
C GLN A 101 -15.24 -10.51 -4.46
N MET A 102 -16.18 -9.89 -5.17
CA MET A 102 -17.57 -10.31 -5.21
C MET A 102 -18.26 -9.80 -6.49
N PRO A 103 -19.34 -10.47 -6.91
CA PRO A 103 -20.18 -9.99 -7.99
C PRO A 103 -20.93 -8.72 -7.64
N ARG A 104 -21.40 -8.02 -8.67
CA ARG A 104 -22.22 -6.80 -8.54
C ARG A 104 -23.44 -7.02 -7.65
N LYS A 105 -24.17 -8.11 -7.90
CA LYS A 105 -25.27 -8.53 -7.04
C LYS A 105 -24.72 -9.36 -5.88
N ASN A 106 -24.72 -8.79 -4.69
CA ASN A 106 -24.23 -9.43 -3.47
C ASN A 106 -25.13 -9.05 -2.27
N GLU A 107 -24.83 -9.62 -1.10
CA GLU A 107 -25.59 -9.39 0.14
C GLU A 107 -25.11 -8.17 0.95
N PHE A 108 -23.98 -7.57 0.57
CA PHE A 108 -23.30 -6.54 1.36
C PHE A 108 -23.60 -5.12 0.91
N TYR A 109 -23.81 -4.95 -0.40
CA TYR A 109 -23.93 -3.65 -1.05
C TYR A 109 -25.15 -3.57 -1.94
N SER A 110 -25.66 -2.35 -2.12
CA SER A 110 -26.71 -2.06 -3.08
C SER A 110 -26.25 -2.37 -4.50
N TYR A 111 -27.19 -2.76 -5.36
CA TYR A 111 -26.93 -2.92 -6.80
C TYR A 111 -26.64 -1.58 -7.49
N ASN A 112 -27.22 -0.50 -6.96
CA ASN A 112 -27.06 0.87 -7.43
C ASN A 112 -25.90 1.54 -6.70
N PRO A 113 -25.19 2.48 -7.37
CA PRO A 113 -24.09 3.19 -6.75
C PRO A 113 -24.53 3.94 -5.49
N PRO A 114 -23.63 4.09 -4.51
CA PRO A 114 -23.90 4.92 -3.34
C PRO A 114 -24.13 6.39 -3.76
N PRO A 115 -24.87 7.18 -2.97
CA PRO A 115 -24.99 8.62 -3.20
C PRO A 115 -23.63 9.32 -3.15
N GLU A 116 -23.47 10.37 -3.96
CA GLU A 116 -22.30 11.28 -3.94
C GLU A 116 -22.39 12.32 -2.81
N ASP A 117 -23.55 12.44 -2.17
CA ASP A 117 -23.76 13.33 -1.04
C ASP A 117 -23.31 12.70 0.27
N LYS A 118 -22.83 13.54 1.19
CA LYS A 118 -22.46 13.14 2.54
C LYS A 118 -23.65 12.45 3.23
N PRO A 119 -23.50 11.21 3.73
CA PRO A 119 -24.59 10.53 4.40
C PRO A 119 -24.98 11.27 5.69
N PRO A 120 -26.23 11.11 6.18
CA PRO A 120 -26.64 11.66 7.46
C PRO A 120 -25.67 11.25 8.59
N SER A 121 -25.39 12.15 9.51
CA SER A 121 -24.35 12.03 10.55
C SER A 121 -24.46 10.76 11.42
N GLU A 122 -25.65 10.18 11.55
CA GLU A 122 -25.88 8.94 12.33
C GLU A 122 -25.28 7.67 11.68
N GLN A 123 -24.92 7.70 10.39
CA GLN A 123 -24.31 6.56 9.68
C GLN A 123 -22.77 6.55 9.72
N PHE A 124 -22.16 7.59 10.29
CA PHE A 124 -20.72 7.81 10.31
C PHE A 124 -20.00 7.26 11.54
N GLU A 125 -20.73 6.85 12.57
CA GLU A 125 -20.10 6.44 13.82
C GLU A 125 -19.34 5.13 13.59
N GLY A 126 -18.01 5.21 13.63
CA GLY A 126 -17.07 4.12 13.38
C GLY A 126 -17.46 2.85 14.11
N HIS A 127 -18.28 2.03 13.45
CA HIS A 127 -18.84 0.86 14.06
C HIS A 127 -17.70 -0.12 14.28
N ASN A 128 -17.38 -0.37 15.55
CA ASN A 128 -16.50 -1.48 15.94
C ASN A 128 -17.18 -2.84 15.74
N VAL A 129 -18.26 -2.90 14.95
CA VAL A 129 -19.05 -4.07 14.62
C VAL A 129 -19.48 -3.95 13.17
N LEU A 130 -19.20 -4.98 12.36
CA LEU A 130 -19.67 -5.04 10.99
C LEU A 130 -21.19 -5.31 10.97
N PRO A 131 -22.01 -4.45 10.33
CA PRO A 131 -23.47 -4.53 10.44
C PRO A 131 -24.08 -5.89 10.03
N LEU A 132 -23.57 -6.51 8.97
CA LEU A 132 -24.17 -7.73 8.41
C LEU A 132 -23.66 -9.02 9.05
N SER A 133 -22.40 -9.05 9.50
CA SER A 133 -21.83 -10.23 10.14
C SER A 133 -21.88 -10.21 11.67
N GLY A 134 -22.14 -9.04 12.27
CA GLY A 134 -22.03 -8.83 13.71
C GLY A 134 -20.60 -8.96 14.24
N LEU A 135 -19.60 -9.05 13.35
CA LEU A 135 -18.22 -9.28 13.72
C LEU A 135 -17.64 -8.03 14.38
N LYS A 136 -17.15 -8.19 15.61
CA LYS A 136 -16.50 -7.11 16.36
C LYS A 136 -15.10 -6.86 15.82
N LEU A 137 -14.77 -5.59 15.63
CA LEU A 137 -13.47 -5.12 15.15
C LEU A 137 -12.62 -4.61 16.30
N CYS A 138 -11.32 -4.69 16.10
CA CYS A 138 -10.34 -4.09 16.99
C CYS A 138 -10.46 -2.57 16.93
N TRP A 139 -10.63 -1.95 18.08
CA TRP A 139 -10.74 -0.51 18.19
C TRP A 139 -9.54 0.24 17.61
N ILE A 140 -8.33 -0.32 17.74
CA ILE A 140 -7.11 0.28 17.17
C ILE A 140 -7.06 0.08 15.66
N CYS A 141 -6.90 -1.16 15.18
CA CYS A 141 -6.50 -1.41 13.79
C CYS A 141 -7.67 -1.72 12.85
N GLY A 142 -8.89 -1.91 13.34
CA GLY A 142 -10.03 -2.30 12.50
C GLY A 142 -10.00 -3.75 11.98
N CYS A 143 -9.03 -4.57 12.40
CA CYS A 143 -9.00 -6.02 12.11
C CYS A 143 -9.93 -6.80 13.07
N PRO A 144 -10.26 -8.08 12.81
CA PRO A 144 -11.14 -8.86 13.68
C PRO A 144 -10.71 -8.83 15.15
N GLY A 145 -11.63 -8.47 16.04
CA GLY A 145 -11.42 -8.38 17.47
C GLY A 145 -12.00 -9.60 18.18
N ASN A 146 -11.16 -10.36 18.89
CA ASN A 146 -11.60 -11.53 19.67
C ASN A 146 -11.51 -11.33 21.18
N LYS A 147 -10.94 -10.22 21.66
CA LYS A 147 -10.77 -9.92 23.09
C LYS A 147 -11.50 -8.66 23.49
N ALA A 148 -12.57 -8.79 24.26
CA ALA A 148 -13.24 -7.65 24.87
C ALA A 148 -12.45 -7.15 26.09
N CYS A 149 -12.52 -5.84 26.37
CA CYS A 149 -12.02 -5.29 27.62
C CYS A 149 -12.74 -5.96 28.79
N SER A 150 -11.98 -6.54 29.74
CA SER A 150 -12.54 -7.24 30.90
C SER A 150 -13.25 -6.34 31.90
N ARG A 151 -13.10 -5.02 31.79
CA ARG A 151 -13.73 -4.04 32.68
C ARG A 151 -15.03 -3.46 32.13
N CYS A 152 -15.04 -3.00 30.88
CA CYS A 152 -16.24 -2.38 30.28
C CYS A 152 -17.00 -3.28 29.31
N HIS A 153 -16.36 -4.30 28.73
CA HIS A 153 -16.90 -5.14 27.65
C HIS A 153 -17.36 -4.42 26.37
N SER A 154 -17.31 -3.08 26.31
CA SER A 154 -17.74 -2.28 25.16
C SER A 154 -16.70 -2.23 24.02
N ILE A 155 -15.42 -2.35 24.36
CA ILE A 155 -14.31 -2.25 23.39
C ILE A 155 -13.70 -3.63 23.15
N THR A 156 -13.42 -3.93 21.88
CA THR A 156 -12.80 -5.19 21.45
C THR A 156 -11.42 -4.93 20.84
N TYR A 157 -10.51 -5.88 21.02
CA TYR A 157 -9.13 -5.86 20.53
C TYR A 157 -8.81 -7.13 19.75
N CYS A 158 -7.92 -7.00 18.77
CA CYS A 158 -7.34 -8.11 18.03
C CYS A 158 -6.40 -8.94 18.92
N GLY A 159 -5.83 -8.36 19.99
CA GLY A 159 -4.85 -9.05 20.81
C GLY A 159 -4.41 -8.23 22.03
N LYS A 160 -3.57 -8.86 22.86
CA LYS A 160 -3.03 -8.25 24.09
C LYS A 160 -2.16 -7.03 23.78
N HIS A 161 -1.46 -7.05 22.64
CA HIS A 161 -0.60 -5.95 22.20
C HIS A 161 -1.40 -4.64 22.02
N HIS A 162 -2.43 -4.65 21.17
CA HIS A 162 -3.31 -3.50 20.97
C HIS A 162 -4.07 -3.12 22.24
N GLN A 163 -4.57 -4.08 23.02
CA GLN A 163 -5.18 -3.75 24.31
C GLN A 163 -4.23 -2.96 25.21
N THR A 164 -2.95 -3.35 25.26
CA THR A 164 -1.93 -2.70 26.08
C THR A 164 -1.61 -1.29 25.60
N ILE A 165 -1.48 -1.10 24.28
CA ILE A 165 -1.28 0.23 23.67
C ILE A 165 -2.45 1.13 24.03
N HIS A 166 -3.69 0.71 23.73
CA HIS A 166 -4.86 1.54 24.00
C HIS A 166 -5.01 1.86 25.50
N TRP A 167 -4.75 0.88 26.37
CA TRP A 167 -4.80 1.06 27.82
C TRP A 167 -3.82 2.12 28.32
N LYS A 168 -2.57 2.11 27.83
CA LYS A 168 -1.54 3.07 28.24
C LYS A 168 -1.85 4.49 27.78
N HIS A 169 -2.40 4.67 26.58
CA HIS A 169 -2.60 6.00 25.99
C HIS A 169 -3.89 6.70 26.50
N SER A 170 -5.02 6.02 26.47
CA SER A 170 -6.33 6.68 26.70
C SER A 170 -7.31 5.80 27.48
N HIS A 171 -7.43 4.52 27.13
CA HIS A 171 -8.54 3.70 27.63
C HIS A 171 -8.57 3.55 29.15
N LYS A 172 -7.42 3.56 29.85
CA LYS A 172 -7.41 3.49 31.33
C LYS A 172 -8.24 4.59 32.00
N ARG A 173 -8.31 5.79 31.38
CA ARG A 173 -9.07 6.95 31.88
C ARG A 173 -10.52 6.94 31.41
N GLU A 174 -10.78 6.41 30.22
CA GLU A 174 -12.08 6.42 29.55
C GLU A 174 -12.89 5.11 29.77
N CYS A 175 -12.30 4.11 30.41
CA CYS A 175 -12.95 2.80 30.57
C CYS A 175 -14.16 2.91 31.51
N GLY A 176 -15.36 2.81 30.92
CA GLY A 176 -16.63 2.90 31.63
C GLY A 176 -17.31 4.28 31.57
N SER A 177 -16.68 5.28 30.95
CA SER A 177 -17.34 6.55 30.61
C SER A 177 -18.00 6.46 29.23
N GLN A 178 -19.11 7.18 29.03
CA GLN A 178 -19.73 7.34 27.70
C GLN A 178 -19.04 8.42 26.84
N GLU A 179 -18.05 9.14 27.39
CA GLU A 179 -17.28 10.12 26.63
C GLU A 179 -16.17 9.43 25.84
N SER A 180 -16.35 9.34 24.51
CA SER A 180 -15.29 8.91 23.59
C SER A 180 -14.45 10.11 23.18
N SER A 181 -13.28 10.31 23.79
CA SER A 181 -12.28 11.20 23.20
C SER A 181 -11.73 10.54 21.94
N VAL A 182 -11.99 11.12 20.77
CA VAL A 182 -11.50 10.64 19.47
C VAL A 182 -10.01 10.94 19.34
N ARG A 183 -9.17 10.31 20.16
CA ARG A 183 -7.71 10.39 20.00
C ARG A 183 -7.28 9.30 19.04
N ARG A 184 -6.74 9.72 17.89
CA ARG A 184 -6.19 8.82 16.86
C ARG A 184 -5.10 7.93 17.47
N SER A 185 -5.20 6.63 17.26
CA SER A 185 -4.17 5.68 17.70
C SER A 185 -2.91 5.86 16.85
N LEU A 186 -1.75 6.03 17.48
CA LEU A 186 -0.44 6.11 16.80
C LEU A 186 -0.07 4.83 16.03
N PHE A 187 -0.81 3.74 16.23
CA PHE A 187 -0.59 2.51 15.48
C PHE A 187 -1.06 2.64 14.02
N VAL A 188 -2.18 3.31 13.79
CA VAL A 188 -2.78 3.45 12.47
C VAL A 188 -2.09 4.58 11.71
N PHE A 189 -1.80 4.37 10.42
CA PHE A 189 -1.23 5.42 9.57
C PHE A 189 -2.25 6.53 9.30
N PRO A 190 -1.80 7.76 8.98
CA PRO A 190 -2.67 8.80 8.45
C PRO A 190 -3.51 8.28 7.27
N GLU A 191 -4.73 8.78 7.16
CA GLU A 191 -5.74 8.23 6.25
C GLU A 191 -5.97 9.20 5.09
N PHE A 192 -5.80 8.71 3.85
CA PHE A 192 -5.88 9.49 2.62
C PHE A 192 -6.58 8.70 1.50
N GLU A 193 -7.12 9.40 0.51
CA GLU A 193 -7.57 8.81 -0.74
C GLU A 193 -6.37 8.52 -1.65
N LEU A 194 -6.43 7.39 -2.36
CA LEU A 194 -5.49 7.06 -3.43
C LEU A 194 -6.17 7.38 -4.76
N VAL A 195 -5.90 8.57 -5.28
CA VAL A 195 -6.41 9.04 -6.58
C VAL A 195 -5.51 8.52 -7.69
N THR A 196 -6.09 8.18 -8.83
CA THR A 196 -5.36 7.54 -9.92
C THR A 196 -5.47 8.31 -11.23
N GLU A 197 -4.36 8.43 -11.95
CA GLU A 197 -4.27 9.08 -13.25
C GLU A 197 -3.49 8.20 -14.23
N PRO A 198 -3.85 8.19 -15.53
CA PRO A 198 -3.07 7.48 -16.54
C PRO A 198 -1.70 8.13 -16.71
N GLU A 199 -0.69 7.31 -16.96
CA GLU A 199 0.65 7.80 -17.21
C GLU A 199 0.79 8.40 -18.62
N ASP A 200 1.03 9.70 -18.69
CA ASP A 200 1.24 10.42 -19.95
C ASP A 200 2.73 10.45 -20.34
N LEU A 201 3.15 9.47 -21.15
CA LEU A 201 4.53 9.39 -21.63
C LEU A 201 4.94 10.56 -22.53
N GLU A 202 4.01 11.17 -23.26
CA GLU A 202 4.31 12.28 -24.18
C GLU A 202 4.53 13.58 -23.42
N LYS A 203 3.69 13.87 -22.44
CA LYS A 203 3.88 14.99 -21.50
C LYS A 203 5.18 14.81 -20.73
N ASN A 204 5.44 13.61 -20.22
CA ASN A 204 6.65 13.30 -19.46
C ASN A 204 7.94 13.55 -20.25
N ALA A 205 7.97 13.18 -21.54
CA ALA A 205 9.12 13.45 -22.41
C ALA A 205 9.35 14.96 -22.60
N LYS A 206 8.29 15.73 -22.83
CA LYS A 206 8.37 17.20 -22.97
C LYS A 206 8.80 17.88 -21.67
N ASP A 207 8.34 17.39 -20.53
CA ASP A 207 8.72 17.94 -19.21
C ASP A 207 10.20 17.68 -18.93
N LEU A 208 10.72 16.50 -19.30
CA LEU A 208 12.15 16.18 -19.22
C LEU A 208 13.00 17.05 -20.15
N GLU A 209 12.59 17.22 -21.40
CA GLU A 209 13.27 18.11 -22.36
C GLU A 209 13.29 19.56 -21.87
N THR A 210 12.18 20.04 -21.30
CA THR A 210 12.08 21.40 -20.76
C THR A 210 13.02 21.60 -19.57
N LYS A 211 13.02 20.67 -18.61
CA LYS A 211 13.93 20.69 -17.46
C LYS A 211 15.40 20.64 -17.89
N ALA A 212 15.73 19.84 -18.90
CA ALA A 212 17.10 19.76 -19.44
C ALA A 212 17.53 21.09 -20.09
N ASN A 213 16.64 21.75 -20.84
CA ASN A 213 16.92 23.06 -21.43
C ASN A 213 17.07 24.17 -20.38
N GLU A 214 16.29 24.14 -19.30
CA GLU A 214 16.41 25.07 -18.17
C GLU A 214 17.75 24.90 -17.41
N LEU A 215 18.20 23.66 -17.21
CA LEU A 215 19.51 23.34 -16.63
C LEU A 215 20.65 23.89 -17.50
N GLN A 216 20.59 23.67 -18.82
CA GLN A 216 21.59 24.20 -19.76
C GLN A 216 21.63 25.73 -19.80
N SER A 217 20.49 26.41 -19.60
CA SER A 217 20.44 27.88 -19.56
C SER A 217 21.02 28.50 -18.28
N ASN A 218 21.18 27.72 -17.20
CA ASN A 218 21.80 28.17 -15.95
C ASN A 218 23.31 27.85 -15.87
N GLU A 219 23.84 27.01 -16.75
CA GLU A 219 25.26 26.61 -16.78
C GLU A 219 26.14 27.49 -17.68
N GLU A 220 25.57 28.48 -18.39
CA GLU A 220 26.33 29.40 -19.26
C GLU A 220 27.21 30.42 -18.50
N GLU A 221 27.30 30.39 -17.16
CA GLU A 221 28.17 31.29 -16.38
C GLU A 221 29.47 30.67 -15.81
N THR A 222 29.85 29.45 -16.17
CA THR A 222 31.22 28.94 -15.90
C THR A 222 31.78 28.14 -17.08
N LEU A 223 32.68 28.80 -17.83
CA LEU A 223 33.40 28.23 -18.97
C LEU A 223 34.75 27.59 -18.56
N GLU A 224 35.11 26.58 -19.35
CA GLU A 224 36.40 25.90 -19.52
C GLU A 224 36.75 24.75 -18.56
N ASP A 225 36.55 23.50 -19.03
CA ASP A 225 37.69 22.61 -19.22
C ASP A 225 37.46 21.61 -20.37
N SER A 226 38.35 21.66 -21.35
CA SER A 226 38.37 20.79 -22.51
C SER A 226 39.36 19.64 -22.27
N PHE A 227 39.10 18.80 -21.27
CA PHE A 227 39.85 17.57 -21.01
C PHE A 227 38.97 16.57 -20.25
N ALA A 228 38.04 15.88 -20.92
CA ALA A 228 37.32 14.78 -20.27
C ALA A 228 36.73 13.71 -21.20
N GLU A 229 36.66 13.86 -22.52
CA GLU A 229 35.97 12.86 -23.37
C GLU A 229 36.61 11.45 -23.30
N ALA A 230 37.93 11.36 -23.15
CA ALA A 230 38.62 10.06 -23.05
C ALA A 230 38.58 9.45 -21.64
N GLU A 231 38.45 10.25 -20.58
CA GLU A 231 38.27 9.75 -19.20
C GLU A 231 36.80 9.44 -18.88
N LEU A 232 35.84 10.14 -19.51
CA LEU A 232 34.41 9.85 -19.43
C LEU A 232 34.06 8.49 -20.04
N ASP A 233 34.72 8.08 -21.13
CA ASP A 233 34.56 6.75 -21.73
C ASP A 233 35.18 5.64 -20.87
N GLU A 234 36.30 5.88 -20.16
CA GLU A 234 36.85 4.93 -19.19
C GLU A 234 36.00 4.84 -17.91
N MET A 235 35.32 5.93 -17.50
CA MET A 235 34.34 5.93 -16.41
C MET A 235 33.02 5.24 -16.80
N ALA A 236 32.58 5.34 -18.05
CA ALA A 236 31.39 4.68 -18.59
C ALA A 236 31.54 3.14 -18.67
N LEU A 237 32.78 2.65 -18.84
CA LEU A 237 33.08 1.21 -18.83
C LEU A 237 32.92 0.55 -17.45
N HIS A 238 32.79 1.36 -16.39
CA HIS A 238 32.58 0.90 -15.01
C HIS A 238 31.18 1.24 -14.45
N GLU A 239 30.20 1.55 -15.30
CA GLU A 239 28.80 1.55 -14.84
C GLU A 239 28.36 0.12 -14.51
N SER A 240 28.30 -0.18 -13.21
CA SER A 240 27.68 -1.42 -12.74
C SER A 240 26.23 -1.47 -13.22
N GLU A 241 25.75 -2.66 -13.55
CA GLU A 241 24.34 -2.87 -13.93
C GLU A 241 23.36 -2.34 -12.85
N GLU A 242 23.80 -2.24 -11.60
CA GLU A 242 23.04 -1.60 -10.53
C GLU A 242 22.82 -0.10 -10.74
N MET A 243 23.85 0.63 -11.17
CA MET A 243 23.74 2.07 -11.45
C MET A 243 22.76 2.30 -12.60
N LYS A 244 22.83 1.48 -13.66
CA LYS A 244 21.91 1.58 -14.81
C LYS A 244 20.46 1.33 -14.42
N VAL A 245 20.19 0.32 -13.59
CA VAL A 245 18.83 0.05 -13.11
C VAL A 245 18.31 1.19 -12.26
N PHE A 246 19.13 1.71 -11.35
CA PHE A 246 18.74 2.82 -10.49
C PHE A 246 18.53 4.13 -11.27
N GLN A 247 19.37 4.41 -12.27
CA GLN A 247 19.24 5.57 -13.13
C GLN A 247 17.96 5.49 -13.97
N ARG A 248 17.67 4.33 -14.57
CA ARG A 248 16.39 4.08 -15.26
C ARG A 248 15.20 4.25 -14.32
N PHE A 249 15.31 3.82 -13.06
CA PHE A 249 14.28 4.04 -12.05
C PHE A 249 14.05 5.54 -11.84
N LYS A 250 15.13 6.32 -11.59
CA LYS A 250 15.09 7.77 -11.38
C LYS A 250 14.48 8.51 -12.57
N GLU A 251 14.95 8.25 -13.78
CA GLU A 251 14.45 8.87 -15.01
C GLU A 251 12.97 8.58 -15.23
N ARG A 252 12.54 7.35 -14.92
CA ARG A 252 11.14 6.94 -15.08
C ARG A 252 10.18 7.64 -14.13
N ILE A 253 10.64 7.99 -12.92
CA ILE A 253 9.83 8.67 -11.91
C ILE A 253 9.98 10.19 -11.92
N ALA A 254 11.03 10.74 -12.54
CA ALA A 254 11.34 12.17 -12.53
C ALA A 254 10.23 13.11 -13.03
N PRO A 255 9.37 12.71 -14.00
CA PRO A 255 8.23 13.53 -14.39
C PRO A 255 7.18 13.67 -13.28
N GLU A 256 6.90 12.58 -12.57
CA GLU A 256 5.84 12.50 -11.55
C GLU A 256 6.42 11.93 -10.24
N PRO A 257 7.28 12.68 -9.52
CA PRO A 257 8.02 12.17 -8.38
C PRO A 257 7.13 11.86 -7.17
N GLU A 258 5.94 12.46 -7.08
CA GLU A 258 5.00 12.28 -5.96
C GLU A 258 4.17 11.00 -6.04
N GLN A 259 4.30 10.23 -7.13
CA GLN A 259 3.58 8.97 -7.30
C GLN A 259 3.88 7.98 -6.16
N VAL A 260 2.83 7.41 -5.57
CA VAL A 260 2.91 6.46 -4.46
C VAL A 260 2.55 5.03 -4.87
N VAL A 261 1.83 4.86 -5.97
CA VAL A 261 1.45 3.55 -6.53
C VAL A 261 1.62 3.59 -8.05
N ARG A 262 2.05 2.47 -8.64
CA ARG A 262 1.95 2.24 -10.10
C ARG A 262 1.18 0.96 -10.34
N TYR A 263 0.02 1.06 -10.98
CA TYR A 263 -0.85 -0.06 -11.30
C TYR A 263 -0.66 -0.45 -12.77
N ASN A 264 -0.32 -1.71 -13.02
CA ASN A 264 -0.21 -2.28 -14.36
C ASN A 264 -0.35 -3.81 -14.29
N ARG A 265 -1.59 -4.29 -14.27
CA ARG A 265 -1.86 -5.72 -14.14
C ARG A 265 -1.38 -6.51 -15.36
N GLY A 266 -0.47 -7.44 -15.13
CA GLY A 266 0.20 -8.24 -16.16
C GLY A 266 1.42 -7.54 -16.79
N GLY A 267 1.75 -6.33 -16.36
CA GLY A 267 2.98 -5.64 -16.74
C GLY A 267 4.20 -6.09 -15.94
N ALA A 268 5.20 -5.22 -15.85
CA ALA A 268 6.43 -5.46 -15.10
C ALA A 268 6.63 -4.39 -14.02
N PRO A 269 7.15 -4.76 -12.83
CA PRO A 269 7.54 -3.79 -11.83
C PRO A 269 8.76 -2.97 -12.28
N LEU A 270 8.82 -1.72 -11.82
CA LEU A 270 10.00 -0.86 -11.86
C LEU A 270 10.82 -1.11 -10.58
N TRP A 271 12.00 -1.69 -10.76
CA TRP A 271 12.92 -2.07 -9.67
C TRP A 271 13.95 -0.97 -9.39
N VAL A 272 14.34 -0.82 -8.13
CA VAL A 272 15.37 0.13 -7.70
C VAL A 272 16.78 -0.44 -7.81
N SER A 273 16.91 -1.77 -7.84
CA SER A 273 18.20 -2.47 -7.94
C SER A 273 18.11 -3.66 -8.90
N ALA A 274 19.24 -3.98 -9.52
CA ALA A 274 19.41 -5.21 -10.30
C ALA A 274 19.46 -6.48 -9.39
N LYS A 275 19.73 -6.31 -8.10
CA LYS A 275 19.75 -7.39 -7.10
C LYS A 275 18.35 -7.63 -6.53
N SER A 276 18.09 -8.86 -6.07
CA SER A 276 16.84 -9.22 -5.39
C SER A 276 15.57 -8.98 -6.23
N ILE A 277 15.66 -9.18 -7.54
CA ILE A 277 14.49 -9.25 -8.44
C ILE A 277 13.98 -10.69 -8.40
N PRO A 278 12.68 -10.92 -8.15
CA PRO A 278 12.12 -12.27 -8.09
C PRO A 278 12.11 -12.92 -9.46
N THR A 279 12.50 -14.19 -9.51
CA THR A 279 12.30 -15.05 -10.68
C THR A 279 10.89 -15.65 -10.68
N GLU A 280 10.48 -16.31 -11.76
CA GLU A 280 9.18 -17.02 -11.79
C GLU A 280 9.07 -18.11 -10.71
N GLU A 281 10.20 -18.67 -10.25
CA GLU A 281 10.23 -19.72 -9.23
C GLU A 281 10.03 -19.16 -7.81
N ASP A 282 10.46 -17.91 -7.58
CA ASP A 282 10.29 -17.21 -6.30
C ASP A 282 8.83 -16.78 -6.06
N ILE A 283 8.02 -16.73 -7.12
CA ILE A 283 6.61 -16.35 -7.05
C ILE A 283 5.75 -17.60 -6.94
N PRO A 284 5.26 -17.96 -5.74
CA PRO A 284 4.48 -19.17 -5.56
C PRO A 284 3.17 -19.12 -6.36
N ALA A 285 2.72 -20.28 -6.84
CA ALA A 285 1.41 -20.42 -7.46
C ALA A 285 0.28 -20.02 -6.49
N CYS A 286 -0.82 -19.55 -7.05
CA CYS A 286 -2.05 -19.30 -6.30
C CYS A 286 -2.56 -20.62 -5.69
N SER A 287 -3.33 -20.55 -4.60
CA SER A 287 -3.97 -21.73 -4.01
C SER A 287 -4.88 -22.50 -4.99
N CYS A 288 -5.33 -21.85 -6.07
CA CYS A 288 -6.06 -22.47 -7.18
C CYS A 288 -5.20 -23.24 -8.19
N GLY A 289 -3.88 -23.17 -8.08
CA GLY A 289 -2.92 -23.79 -9.01
C GLY A 289 -2.51 -22.88 -10.18
N SER A 290 -3.16 -21.74 -10.39
CA SER A 290 -2.74 -20.79 -11.43
C SER A 290 -1.49 -20.00 -11.02
N LYS A 291 -0.72 -19.52 -12.00
CA LYS A 291 0.36 -18.55 -11.74
C LYS A 291 -0.18 -17.25 -11.13
N ARG A 292 0.66 -16.55 -10.38
CA ARG A 292 0.43 -15.16 -10.01
C ARG A 292 1.13 -14.24 -11.01
N ILE A 293 0.51 -13.12 -11.33
CA ILE A 293 1.03 -12.08 -12.23
C ILE A 293 1.16 -10.78 -11.46
N PHE A 294 2.06 -9.91 -11.90
CA PHE A 294 2.18 -8.57 -11.35
C PHE A 294 0.84 -7.83 -11.45
N GLU A 295 0.50 -7.07 -10.41
CA GLU A 295 -0.73 -6.28 -10.36
C GLU A 295 -0.42 -4.79 -10.19
N PHE A 296 0.29 -4.43 -9.13
CA PHE A 296 0.70 -3.07 -8.84
C PHE A 296 1.96 -3.06 -7.98
N GLN A 297 2.63 -1.92 -7.94
CA GLN A 297 3.72 -1.66 -7.02
C GLN A 297 3.46 -0.43 -6.16
N VAL A 298 4.01 -0.44 -4.96
CA VAL A 298 4.04 0.69 -4.04
C VAL A 298 5.42 1.32 -4.10
N MET A 299 5.43 2.62 -4.30
CA MET A 299 6.61 3.44 -4.47
C MET A 299 7.17 3.87 -3.10
N PRO A 300 8.47 4.17 -2.99
CA PRO A 300 9.09 4.61 -1.74
C PRO A 300 8.54 5.95 -1.26
N GLN A 301 8.05 6.81 -2.16
CA GLN A 301 7.50 8.12 -1.83
C GLN A 301 6.28 8.07 -0.91
N LEU A 302 5.58 6.93 -0.85
CA LEU A 302 4.50 6.73 0.11
C LEU A 302 4.98 6.93 1.56
N LEU A 303 6.24 6.60 1.87
CA LEU A 303 6.82 6.70 3.21
C LEU A 303 6.72 8.12 3.79
N ASN A 304 6.85 9.14 2.94
CA ASN A 304 6.76 10.55 3.33
C ASN A 304 5.37 10.90 3.89
N SER A 305 4.32 10.29 3.34
CA SER A 305 2.93 10.52 3.77
C SER A 305 2.55 9.75 5.05
N LEU A 306 3.34 8.73 5.45
CA LEU A 306 3.02 7.87 6.59
C LEU A 306 3.43 8.47 7.95
N CYS A 307 4.12 9.62 7.97
CA CYS A 307 4.59 10.33 9.17
C CYS A 307 5.31 9.41 10.17
N VAL A 308 6.27 8.61 9.71
CA VAL A 308 6.95 7.56 10.52
C VAL A 308 7.98 8.15 11.52
N ASP A 309 8.12 9.47 11.59
CA ASP A 309 9.26 10.16 12.21
C ASP A 309 9.23 10.23 13.75
N SER A 310 8.19 9.71 14.41
CA SER A 310 7.99 9.96 15.85
C SER A 310 8.79 9.05 16.80
N THR A 311 9.50 8.02 16.32
CA THR A 311 10.17 7.04 17.23
C THR A 311 11.55 6.53 16.79
N GLY A 312 12.24 7.19 15.86
CA GLY A 312 13.69 6.99 15.68
C GLY A 312 14.12 5.66 15.03
N ALA A 313 13.21 4.95 14.36
CA ALA A 313 13.54 3.90 13.41
C ALA A 313 12.37 3.77 12.43
N SER A 314 12.58 4.21 11.20
CA SER A 314 11.57 4.32 10.15
C SER A 314 11.35 2.97 9.47
N ILE A 315 10.13 2.76 9.01
CA ILE A 315 9.83 1.72 8.03
C ILE A 315 10.46 2.18 6.70
N ASP A 316 11.11 1.28 5.97
CA ASP A 316 11.78 1.62 4.72
C ASP A 316 11.65 0.51 3.67
N TRP A 317 11.54 0.89 2.40
CA TRP A 317 11.55 0.01 1.24
C TRP A 317 11.90 0.82 -0.01
N GLY A 318 12.56 0.18 -0.98
CA GLY A 318 12.80 0.76 -2.30
C GLY A 318 11.62 0.57 -3.25
N THR A 319 11.03 -0.63 -3.31
CA THR A 319 9.79 -0.89 -4.03
C THR A 319 9.08 -2.13 -3.45
N VAL A 320 7.75 -2.11 -3.45
CA VAL A 320 6.94 -3.25 -3.02
C VAL A 320 6.05 -3.68 -4.18
N ALA A 321 6.36 -4.81 -4.81
CA ALA A 321 5.59 -5.38 -5.90
C ALA A 321 4.56 -6.38 -5.39
N VAL A 322 3.31 -6.25 -5.85
CA VAL A 322 2.20 -7.13 -5.50
C VAL A 322 1.83 -8.01 -6.69
N PHE A 323 1.72 -9.31 -6.44
CA PHE A 323 1.40 -10.33 -7.42
C PHE A 323 0.10 -11.04 -7.05
N THR A 324 -0.85 -11.11 -7.97
CA THR A 324 -2.16 -11.71 -7.74
C THR A 324 -2.44 -12.85 -8.69
N CYS A 325 -3.39 -13.73 -8.32
CA CYS A 325 -3.89 -14.79 -9.18
C CYS A 325 -4.24 -14.32 -10.61
N SER A 326 -3.64 -14.94 -11.63
CA SER A 326 -3.90 -14.59 -13.04
C SER A 326 -5.36 -14.75 -13.44
N LEU A 327 -6.04 -15.76 -12.89
CA LEU A 327 -7.46 -16.06 -13.13
C LEU A 327 -8.41 -15.31 -12.18
N SER A 328 -7.88 -14.57 -11.21
CA SER A 328 -8.64 -14.00 -10.09
C SER A 328 -9.66 -14.99 -9.52
N CYS A 329 -9.17 -16.15 -9.08
CA CYS A 329 -10.00 -17.26 -8.61
C CYS A 329 -10.95 -16.84 -7.47
N SER A 330 -12.15 -17.42 -7.43
CA SER A 330 -13.11 -17.28 -6.34
C SER A 330 -13.56 -18.67 -5.89
N ARG A 331 -13.02 -19.13 -4.77
CA ARG A 331 -13.45 -20.32 -4.02
C ARG A 331 -14.44 -19.90 -2.91
N GLU A 332 -14.61 -20.74 -1.88
CA GLU A 332 -15.50 -20.49 -0.74
C GLU A 332 -14.99 -19.41 0.24
N GLU A 333 -13.72 -19.03 0.15
CA GLU A 333 -13.13 -17.99 0.98
C GLU A 333 -13.54 -16.58 0.50
N HIS A 334 -13.54 -15.62 1.43
CA HIS A 334 -13.83 -14.22 1.12
C HIS A 334 -12.57 -13.36 0.95
N TYR A 335 -11.45 -13.82 1.50
CA TYR A 335 -10.14 -13.16 1.46
C TYR A 335 -9.06 -14.17 1.10
N TYR A 336 -8.37 -13.94 0.00
CA TYR A 336 -7.33 -14.80 -0.54
C TYR A 336 -5.96 -14.19 -0.28
N SER A 337 -5.02 -14.98 0.26
CA SER A 337 -3.64 -14.53 0.40
C SER A 337 -2.97 -14.42 -0.97
N GLU A 338 -2.51 -13.23 -1.30
CA GLU A 338 -1.71 -12.96 -2.50
C GLU A 338 -0.24 -12.78 -2.12
N PHE A 339 0.61 -12.58 -3.12
CA PHE A 339 2.05 -12.54 -2.93
C PHE A 339 2.57 -11.10 -3.00
N VAL A 340 3.56 -10.80 -2.17
CA VAL A 340 4.22 -9.50 -2.08
C VAL A 340 5.72 -9.71 -2.10
N TRP A 341 6.41 -8.88 -2.86
CA TRP A 341 7.85 -8.83 -2.95
C TRP A 341 8.35 -7.43 -2.63
N LYS A 342 9.09 -7.29 -1.54
CA LYS A 342 9.76 -6.06 -1.13
C LYS A 342 11.21 -6.09 -1.62
N GLN A 343 11.66 -4.98 -2.20
CA GLN A 343 13.07 -4.70 -2.52
C GLN A 343 13.50 -3.45 -1.75
N ASP A 344 14.69 -3.46 -1.16
CA ASP A 344 15.28 -2.31 -0.47
C ASP A 344 16.23 -1.54 -1.37
N PHE A 345 16.53 -0.30 -1.00
CA PHE A 345 17.70 0.39 -1.54
C PHE A 345 18.97 -0.34 -1.08
N THR A 346 19.92 -0.54 -1.99
CA THR A 346 21.22 -1.11 -1.63
C THR A 346 22.01 -0.08 -0.83
N ALA A 347 22.71 -0.52 0.23
CA ALA A 347 23.48 0.36 1.12
C ALA A 347 24.54 1.21 0.39
N ASP A 348 24.99 0.77 -0.79
CA ASP A 348 25.96 1.50 -1.63
C ASP A 348 25.39 2.76 -2.29
N LEU A 349 24.05 2.90 -2.36
CA LEU A 349 23.36 4.06 -2.95
C LEU A 349 23.06 5.17 -1.93
N CYS A 350 23.03 4.87 -0.62
CA CYS A 350 22.76 5.87 0.43
C CYS A 350 23.98 6.71 0.84
N ASN A 351 25.19 6.35 0.39
CA ASN A 351 26.45 7.02 0.79
C ASN A 351 27.00 8.00 -0.26
N LYS A 352 26.18 8.43 -1.23
CA LYS A 352 26.61 9.28 -2.35
C LYS A 352 25.73 10.52 -2.60
N ASP A 353 25.04 11.00 -1.57
CA ASP A 353 24.44 12.35 -1.57
C ASP A 353 25.16 13.26 -0.57
#